data_AF-A0A952XXJ8-F1
#
_entry.id   AF-A0A952XXJ8-F1
#
_cell.length_a   1.000
_cell.length_b   1.000
_cell.length_c   1.000
_cell.angle_alpha   90.00
_cell.angle_beta   90.00
_cell.angle_gamma   90.00
#
_symmetry.space_group_name_H-M   'P 1'
#
loop_
_entity.id
_entity.type
_entity.pdbx_description
1 polymer ?
#
loop_
_entity_poly.entity_id
_entity_poly.type
_entity_poly.pdbx_seq_one_letter_code
_entity_poly.pdbx_strand_id
1 'polypeptide(L)'
;MPAKDIKDPSGPSVSAAEALEFHAMGRPGKLEINPTKPMATQRDLSLAYSPGVAVPVKAIAEDPSRAYDYTTKGNLVAVISNGTAILGLGDLGALASKPVMEGKSVLFKRFADVDSIDLEVDTKDADEFINCVKFLGPSFGGINLEDIKAPDCFIIEQRLRELMDIPVFHDDQHGTAIIAAAGLINALEITGRDMKTAKLVCNGAGSAGIACVELVKAMGFAPENVILCDTKGVVYKGRAEGMNQWKSAHAIETDKRTLAEAMDGADVVFGLSAKGAFSDAMIKSMAKNPIIFAMANPDPEITPEEVAEIRTDAIMATGRSDYPNQVNNVLGFPYIFRGALDVRATTINE
;
A
#
# COMPACT_ATOMS: atom_id res chain seq x y z
N MET A 1 11.14 -24.70 7.30
CA MET A 1 10.65 -24.85 8.70
C MET A 1 9.13 -24.85 8.64
N PRO A 2 8.41 -25.68 9.40
CA PRO A 2 6.96 -25.62 9.38
C PRO A 2 6.52 -24.27 9.97
N ALA A 3 5.67 -23.55 9.25
CA ALA A 3 5.04 -22.31 9.73
C ALA A 3 4.25 -22.65 10.99
N LYS A 4 4.54 -21.99 12.11
CA LYS A 4 3.80 -22.16 13.35
C LYS A 4 2.42 -21.54 13.21
N ASP A 5 1.41 -22.20 13.80
CA ASP A 5 0.02 -21.76 13.82
C ASP A 5 -0.11 -20.31 14.29
N ILE A 6 -0.84 -19.50 13.52
CA ILE A 6 -1.29 -18.16 13.88
C ILE A 6 -2.54 -18.33 14.75
N LYS A 7 -2.41 -18.23 16.08
CA LYS A 7 -3.55 -18.33 17.00
C LYS A 7 -3.84 -16.99 17.66
N ASP A 8 -5.00 -16.43 17.33
CA ASP A 8 -5.74 -15.44 18.13
C ASP A 8 -7.04 -16.13 18.62
N PRO A 9 -7.39 -16.05 19.92
CA PRO A 9 -8.62 -16.62 20.47
C PRO A 9 -9.92 -15.85 20.16
N SER A 10 -9.90 -14.74 19.42
CA SER A 10 -11.08 -13.88 19.19
C SER A 10 -11.43 -13.56 17.73
N GLY A 11 -10.56 -13.88 16.77
CA GLY A 11 -10.80 -13.77 15.32
C GLY A 11 -10.80 -15.12 14.59
N PRO A 12 -11.18 -15.18 13.30
CA PRO A 12 -11.03 -16.39 12.51
C PRO A 12 -9.55 -16.75 12.36
N SER A 13 -9.08 -17.79 13.05
CA SER A 13 -7.71 -18.31 12.89
C SER A 13 -7.57 -19.03 11.55
N VAL A 14 -6.61 -18.62 10.72
CA VAL A 14 -6.31 -19.28 9.43
C VAL A 14 -5.03 -20.09 9.57
N SER A 15 -5.12 -21.41 9.35
CA SER A 15 -3.95 -22.29 9.31
C SER A 15 -3.21 -22.22 7.96
N ALA A 16 -1.93 -22.60 7.96
CA ALA A 16 -1.15 -22.68 6.72
C ALA A 16 -1.76 -23.67 5.72
N ALA A 17 -2.35 -24.77 6.20
CA ALA A 17 -3.02 -25.76 5.36
C ALA A 17 -4.27 -25.17 4.69
N GLU A 18 -5.12 -24.47 5.46
CA GLU A 18 -6.30 -23.79 4.91
C GLU A 18 -5.92 -22.72 3.89
N ALA A 19 -4.87 -21.93 4.15
CA ALA A 19 -4.41 -20.91 3.21
C ALA A 19 -3.93 -21.51 1.89
N LEU A 20 -3.18 -22.63 1.92
CA LEU A 20 -2.72 -23.32 0.72
C LEU A 20 -3.88 -23.99 -0.03
N GLU A 21 -4.78 -24.66 0.70
CA GLU A 21 -5.95 -25.30 0.15
C GLU A 21 -6.87 -24.28 -0.54
N PHE A 22 -7.08 -23.11 0.07
CA PHE A 22 -7.84 -22.01 -0.51
C PHE A 22 -7.32 -21.58 -1.89
N HIS A 23 -5.99 -21.56 -2.10
CA HIS A 23 -5.39 -21.17 -3.38
C HIS A 23 -5.34 -22.32 -4.41
N ALA A 24 -5.49 -23.58 -3.98
CA ALA A 24 -5.33 -24.76 -4.83
C ALA A 24 -6.66 -25.43 -5.22
N MET A 25 -7.69 -25.31 -4.37
CA MET A 25 -8.93 -26.07 -4.52
C MET A 25 -9.75 -25.62 -5.73
N GLY A 26 -10.25 -26.60 -6.51
CA GLY A 26 -11.03 -26.35 -7.72
C GLY A 26 -10.14 -25.89 -8.87
N ARG A 27 -10.09 -24.58 -9.12
CA ARG A 27 -9.22 -23.95 -10.12
C ARG A 27 -8.13 -23.17 -9.38
N PRO A 28 -6.83 -23.49 -9.56
CA PRO A 28 -5.76 -22.78 -8.87
C PRO A 28 -5.72 -21.29 -9.19
N GLY A 29 -5.33 -20.49 -8.18
CA GLY A 29 -5.29 -19.03 -8.26
C GLY A 29 -6.63 -18.39 -7.89
N LYS A 30 -6.66 -17.06 -7.88
CA LYS A 30 -7.83 -16.28 -7.42
C LYS A 30 -8.53 -15.47 -8.52
N LEU A 31 -7.98 -15.49 -9.73
CA LEU A 31 -8.46 -14.70 -10.86
C LEU A 31 -8.78 -15.57 -12.08
N GLU A 32 -9.82 -15.20 -12.83
CA GLU A 32 -10.09 -15.71 -14.16
C GLU A 32 -10.63 -14.62 -15.08
N ILE A 33 -10.54 -14.84 -16.40
CA ILE A 33 -11.10 -13.93 -17.41
C ILE A 33 -12.41 -14.50 -17.91
N ASN A 34 -13.47 -13.69 -17.85
CA ASN A 34 -14.80 -14.03 -18.37
C ASN A 34 -15.21 -13.06 -19.49
N PRO A 35 -15.68 -13.57 -20.65
CA PRO A 35 -16.19 -12.71 -21.73
C PRO A 35 -17.45 -11.92 -21.31
N THR A 36 -17.52 -10.65 -21.69
CA THR A 36 -18.68 -9.78 -21.38
C THR A 36 -19.71 -9.67 -22.49
N LYS A 37 -19.40 -10.20 -23.69
CA LYS A 37 -20.27 -10.19 -24.87
C LYS A 37 -20.67 -11.62 -25.25
N PRO A 38 -21.85 -11.84 -25.87
CA PRO A 38 -22.24 -13.15 -26.38
C PRO A 38 -21.20 -13.72 -27.34
N MET A 39 -20.95 -15.03 -27.28
CA MET A 39 -19.99 -15.76 -28.13
C MET A 39 -20.57 -17.09 -28.66
N ALA A 40 -21.89 -17.22 -28.70
CA ALA A 40 -22.56 -18.50 -28.93
C ALA A 40 -22.85 -18.79 -30.41
N THR A 41 -22.92 -17.75 -31.25
CA THR A 41 -23.32 -17.89 -32.65
C THR A 41 -22.23 -17.47 -33.62
N GLN A 42 -22.35 -17.89 -34.89
CA GLN A 42 -21.48 -17.42 -35.97
C GLN A 42 -21.51 -15.90 -36.11
N ARG A 43 -22.70 -15.29 -35.91
CA ARG A 43 -22.86 -13.83 -35.94
C ARG A 43 -22.09 -13.18 -34.80
N ASP A 44 -22.17 -13.71 -33.59
CA ASP A 44 -21.45 -13.20 -32.42
C ASP A 44 -19.93 -13.23 -32.65
N LEU A 45 -19.41 -14.37 -33.12
CA LEU A 45 -17.99 -14.52 -33.46
C LEU A 45 -17.55 -13.57 -34.58
N SER A 46 -18.41 -13.32 -35.57
CA SER A 46 -18.13 -12.38 -36.67
C SER A 46 -18.10 -10.92 -36.20
N LEU A 47 -18.75 -10.59 -35.08
CA LEU A 47 -18.71 -9.25 -34.46
C LEU A 47 -17.55 -9.12 -33.49
N ALA A 48 -17.35 -10.11 -32.63
CA ALA A 48 -16.31 -10.14 -31.61
C ALA A 48 -14.90 -10.25 -32.20
N TYR A 49 -14.78 -10.91 -33.34
CA TYR A 49 -13.52 -11.10 -34.04
C TYR A 49 -13.68 -10.75 -35.52
N SER A 50 -12.97 -11.45 -36.41
CA SER A 50 -13.01 -11.17 -37.84
C SER A 50 -14.37 -11.53 -38.45
N PRO A 51 -14.94 -10.67 -39.32
CA PRO A 51 -14.37 -9.40 -39.80
C PRO A 51 -14.73 -8.16 -38.97
N GLY A 52 -15.68 -8.25 -38.04
CA GLY A 52 -16.27 -7.11 -37.32
C GLY A 52 -15.29 -6.30 -36.47
N VAL A 53 -14.32 -6.96 -35.83
CA VAL A 53 -13.31 -6.32 -34.97
C VAL A 53 -12.46 -5.27 -35.70
N ALA A 54 -12.39 -5.31 -37.04
CA ALA A 54 -11.69 -4.29 -37.82
C ALA A 54 -12.32 -2.90 -37.71
N VAL A 55 -13.63 -2.80 -37.40
CA VAL A 55 -14.35 -1.53 -37.26
C VAL A 55 -13.86 -0.73 -36.04
N PRO A 56 -13.87 -1.25 -34.79
CA PRO A 56 -13.32 -0.53 -33.64
C PRO A 56 -11.82 -0.27 -33.77
N VAL A 57 -11.04 -1.15 -34.43
CA VAL A 57 -9.61 -0.90 -34.70
C VAL A 57 -9.41 0.36 -35.53
N LYS A 58 -10.14 0.53 -36.64
CA LYS A 58 -10.06 1.74 -37.47
C LYS A 58 -10.53 2.98 -36.73
N ALA A 59 -11.61 2.86 -35.96
CA ALA A 59 -12.11 3.94 -35.13
C ALA A 59 -11.07 4.46 -34.11
N ILE A 60 -10.32 3.56 -33.46
CA ILE A 60 -9.26 3.91 -32.51
C ILE A 60 -8.03 4.48 -33.24
N ALA A 61 -7.72 3.98 -34.44
CA ALA A 61 -6.62 4.53 -35.25
C ALA A 61 -6.91 5.97 -35.73
N GLU A 62 -8.18 6.30 -35.98
CA GLU A 62 -8.63 7.67 -36.31
C GLU A 62 -8.67 8.59 -35.07
N ASP A 63 -9.10 8.07 -33.92
CA ASP A 63 -9.17 8.79 -32.65
C ASP A 63 -8.81 7.85 -31.48
N PRO A 64 -7.58 7.95 -30.92
CA PRO A 64 -7.12 7.11 -29.83
C PRO A 64 -7.99 7.14 -28.57
N SER A 65 -8.74 8.24 -28.34
CA SER A 65 -9.61 8.36 -27.17
C SER A 65 -10.76 7.34 -27.19
N ARG A 66 -11.14 6.84 -28.36
CA ARG A 66 -12.17 5.80 -28.54
C ARG A 66 -11.74 4.44 -28.00
N ALA A 67 -10.49 4.27 -27.60
CA ALA A 67 -10.05 3.09 -26.84
C ALA A 67 -10.85 2.94 -25.53
N TYR A 68 -11.25 4.04 -24.91
CA TYR A 68 -12.09 4.03 -23.70
C TYR A 68 -13.55 3.62 -23.98
N ASP A 69 -14.02 3.72 -25.23
CA ASP A 69 -15.39 3.41 -25.59
C ASP A 69 -15.54 1.96 -26.08
N TYR A 70 -14.51 1.42 -26.73
CA TYR A 70 -14.56 0.14 -27.42
C TYR A 70 -13.67 -0.96 -26.84
N THR A 71 -12.95 -0.66 -25.76
CA THR A 71 -12.09 -1.64 -25.09
C THR A 71 -12.31 -1.60 -23.58
N THR A 72 -11.68 -2.52 -22.87
CA THR A 72 -11.67 -2.55 -21.40
C THR A 72 -10.76 -1.48 -20.78
N LYS A 73 -9.98 -0.72 -21.57
CA LYS A 73 -9.00 0.26 -21.06
C LYS A 73 -9.56 1.18 -19.98
N GLY A 74 -10.79 1.67 -20.15
CA GLY A 74 -11.40 2.60 -19.20
C GLY A 74 -11.74 2.03 -17.82
N ASN A 75 -11.71 0.71 -17.64
CA ASN A 75 -11.98 0.05 -16.37
C ASN A 75 -10.88 -0.94 -15.93
N LEU A 76 -9.78 -1.04 -16.69
CA LEU A 76 -8.74 -2.05 -16.48
C LEU A 76 -7.51 -1.43 -15.79
N VAL A 77 -7.18 -1.92 -14.60
CA VAL A 77 -5.97 -1.56 -13.85
C VAL A 77 -4.95 -2.69 -13.91
N ALA A 78 -3.67 -2.35 -14.01
CA ALA A 78 -2.59 -3.31 -13.80
C ALA A 78 -2.07 -3.22 -12.37
N VAL A 79 -2.04 -4.34 -11.65
CA VAL A 79 -1.29 -4.48 -10.40
C VAL A 79 0.09 -5.01 -10.74
N ILE A 80 1.13 -4.19 -10.58
CA ILE A 80 2.48 -4.51 -11.07
C ILE A 80 3.48 -4.55 -9.92
N SER A 81 4.26 -5.63 -9.86
CA SER A 81 5.30 -5.84 -8.86
C SER A 81 6.51 -6.57 -9.44
N ASN A 82 7.69 -6.38 -8.84
CA ASN A 82 8.85 -7.24 -9.04
C ASN A 82 9.14 -8.15 -7.83
N GLY A 83 8.28 -8.15 -6.81
CA GLY A 83 8.38 -9.00 -5.64
C GLY A 83 9.62 -8.75 -4.78
N THR A 84 10.14 -7.52 -4.78
CA THR A 84 11.34 -7.16 -4.01
C THR A 84 11.06 -6.74 -2.57
N ALA A 85 9.79 -6.49 -2.23
CA ALA A 85 9.36 -6.13 -0.87
C ALA A 85 7.98 -6.74 -0.53
N ILE A 86 7.84 -8.06 -0.70
CA ILE A 86 6.54 -8.75 -0.53
C ILE A 86 6.14 -8.73 0.94
N LEU A 87 5.13 -7.94 1.30
CA LEU A 87 4.67 -7.81 2.69
C LEU A 87 5.87 -7.56 3.65
N GLY A 88 5.94 -8.26 4.78
CA GLY A 88 7.13 -8.31 5.64
C GLY A 88 8.12 -9.45 5.32
N LEU A 89 7.97 -10.11 4.17
CA LEU A 89 8.80 -11.27 3.77
C LEU A 89 10.04 -10.85 2.97
N GLY A 90 10.05 -9.63 2.43
CA GLY A 90 11.17 -9.07 1.68
C GLY A 90 11.24 -9.56 0.23
N ASP A 91 12.47 -9.68 -0.28
CA ASP A 91 12.75 -10.02 -1.68
C ASP A 91 12.69 -11.55 -1.88
N LEU A 92 11.53 -12.07 -2.26
CA LEU A 92 11.33 -13.46 -2.66
C LEU A 92 11.17 -13.62 -4.19
N GLY A 93 11.25 -12.51 -4.94
CA GLY A 93 11.17 -12.47 -6.39
C GLY A 93 9.74 -12.40 -6.93
N ALA A 94 9.63 -12.03 -8.21
CA ALA A 94 8.36 -11.69 -8.85
C ALA A 94 7.34 -12.84 -8.80
N LEU A 95 7.74 -14.08 -9.07
CA LEU A 95 6.80 -15.21 -9.03
C LEU A 95 6.21 -15.46 -7.64
N ALA A 96 6.99 -15.22 -6.58
CA ALA A 96 6.52 -15.40 -5.21
C ALA A 96 5.53 -14.30 -4.77
N SER A 97 5.52 -13.13 -5.45
CA SER A 97 4.57 -12.06 -5.16
C SER A 97 3.18 -12.32 -5.76
N LYS A 98 3.09 -13.18 -6.79
CA LYS A 98 1.87 -13.46 -7.54
C LYS A 98 0.61 -13.70 -6.69
N PRO A 99 0.64 -14.52 -5.62
CA PRO A 99 -0.55 -14.69 -4.78
C PRO A 99 -1.01 -13.36 -4.16
N VAL A 100 -0.11 -12.46 -3.76
CA VAL A 100 -0.48 -11.14 -3.22
C VAL A 100 -1.11 -10.28 -4.33
N MET A 101 -0.50 -10.26 -5.52
CA MET A 101 -0.96 -9.45 -6.66
C MET A 101 -2.33 -9.91 -7.20
N GLU A 102 -2.56 -11.22 -7.32
CA GLU A 102 -3.88 -11.77 -7.64
C GLU A 102 -4.92 -11.34 -6.59
N GLY A 103 -4.51 -11.36 -5.32
CA GLY A 103 -5.34 -10.89 -4.21
C GLY A 103 -5.77 -9.44 -4.41
N LYS A 104 -4.83 -8.53 -4.66
CA LYS A 104 -5.10 -7.12 -4.96
C LYS A 104 -6.05 -6.94 -6.15
N SER A 105 -5.86 -7.70 -7.22
CA SER A 105 -6.74 -7.67 -8.39
C SER A 105 -8.18 -8.10 -8.06
N VAL A 106 -8.35 -9.14 -7.24
CA VAL A 106 -9.69 -9.56 -6.77
C VAL A 106 -10.34 -8.49 -5.89
N LEU A 107 -9.55 -7.80 -5.06
CA LEU A 107 -10.06 -6.73 -4.20
C LEU A 107 -10.53 -5.50 -5.00
N PHE A 108 -9.80 -5.11 -6.05
CA PHE A 108 -10.25 -4.09 -7.02
C PHE A 108 -11.65 -4.43 -7.55
N LYS A 109 -11.83 -5.66 -8.03
CA LYS A 109 -13.11 -6.11 -8.57
C LYS A 109 -14.19 -6.15 -7.52
N ARG A 110 -13.90 -6.72 -6.34
CA ARG A 110 -14.89 -6.98 -5.30
C ARG A 110 -15.46 -5.70 -4.68
N PHE A 111 -14.62 -4.69 -4.48
CA PHE A 111 -14.97 -3.48 -3.73
C PHE A 111 -15.34 -2.29 -4.62
N ALA A 112 -14.81 -2.22 -5.84
CA ALA A 112 -14.98 -1.04 -6.71
C ALA A 112 -15.44 -1.36 -8.14
N ASP A 113 -15.71 -2.63 -8.46
CA ASP A 113 -16.01 -3.10 -9.82
C ASP A 113 -14.96 -2.67 -10.86
N VAL A 114 -13.71 -2.54 -10.42
CA VAL A 114 -12.55 -2.26 -11.28
C VAL A 114 -12.01 -3.59 -11.77
N ASP A 115 -11.91 -3.76 -13.09
CA ASP A 115 -11.25 -4.94 -13.67
C ASP A 115 -9.75 -4.79 -13.45
N SER A 116 -9.09 -5.86 -13.00
CA SER A 116 -7.67 -5.81 -12.68
C SER A 116 -6.97 -7.09 -13.08
N ILE A 117 -5.70 -6.95 -13.48
CA ILE A 117 -4.79 -8.06 -13.74
C ILE A 117 -3.45 -7.80 -13.07
N ASP A 118 -2.86 -8.85 -12.53
CA ASP A 118 -1.53 -8.86 -11.96
C ASP A 118 -0.46 -9.09 -13.04
N LEU A 119 0.64 -8.34 -12.94
CA LEU A 119 1.81 -8.42 -13.80
C LEU A 119 3.09 -8.47 -12.98
N GLU A 120 3.69 -9.66 -12.92
CA GLU A 120 4.99 -9.89 -12.28
C GLU A 120 6.14 -9.57 -13.25
N VAL A 121 6.91 -8.51 -12.95
CA VAL A 121 8.08 -8.11 -13.75
C VAL A 121 9.36 -8.64 -13.10
N ASP A 122 9.97 -9.66 -13.69
CA ASP A 122 11.18 -10.30 -13.15
C ASP A 122 12.46 -9.53 -13.47
N THR A 123 12.55 -8.30 -12.96
CA THR A 123 13.78 -7.49 -12.97
C THR A 123 13.95 -6.71 -11.68
N LYS A 124 15.21 -6.53 -11.28
CA LYS A 124 15.61 -5.67 -10.16
C LYS A 124 16.18 -4.33 -10.63
N ASP A 125 16.34 -4.15 -11.95
CA ASP A 125 16.77 -2.90 -12.54
C ASP A 125 15.57 -1.96 -12.70
N ALA A 126 15.66 -0.76 -12.11
CA ALA A 126 14.55 0.18 -12.10
C ALA A 126 14.22 0.71 -13.51
N ASP A 127 15.22 0.91 -14.37
CA ASP A 127 14.99 1.42 -15.72
C ASP A 127 14.35 0.34 -16.62
N GLU A 128 14.76 -0.92 -16.49
CA GLU A 128 14.09 -2.06 -17.14
C GLU A 128 12.63 -2.19 -16.68
N PHE A 129 12.38 -2.06 -15.38
CA PHE A 129 11.02 -2.10 -14.82
C PHE A 129 10.17 -0.96 -15.39
N ILE A 130 10.67 0.28 -15.36
CA ILE A 130 9.99 1.47 -15.92
C ILE A 130 9.69 1.26 -17.40
N ASN A 131 10.64 0.73 -18.18
CA ASN A 131 10.44 0.45 -19.60
C ASN A 131 9.37 -0.61 -19.84
N CYS A 132 9.35 -1.68 -19.04
CA CYS A 132 8.30 -2.70 -19.12
C CYS A 132 6.92 -2.08 -18.91
N VAL A 133 6.74 -1.32 -17.83
CA VAL A 133 5.45 -0.72 -17.48
C VAL A 133 5.01 0.32 -18.50
N LYS A 134 5.88 1.26 -18.87
CA LYS A 134 5.50 2.36 -19.78
C LYS A 134 5.06 1.86 -21.15
N PHE A 135 5.68 0.79 -21.67
CA PHE A 135 5.31 0.22 -22.97
C PHE A 135 3.97 -0.51 -22.94
N LEU A 136 3.50 -0.93 -21.76
CA LEU A 136 2.18 -1.53 -21.58
C LEU A 136 1.07 -0.49 -21.32
N GLY A 137 1.40 0.79 -21.15
CA GLY A 137 0.45 1.88 -20.88
C GLY A 137 -0.80 1.92 -21.76
N PRO A 138 -0.73 1.66 -23.09
CA PRO A 138 -1.92 1.62 -23.94
C PRO A 138 -3.00 0.64 -23.48
N SER A 139 -2.63 -0.46 -22.81
CA SER A 139 -3.57 -1.51 -22.36
C SER A 139 -4.43 -1.11 -21.17
N PHE A 140 -3.95 -0.19 -20.33
CA PHE A 140 -4.52 0.05 -18.99
C PHE A 140 -5.11 1.45 -18.84
N GLY A 141 -6.11 1.57 -17.99
CA GLY A 141 -6.68 2.85 -17.54
C GLY A 141 -5.99 3.40 -16.31
N GLY A 142 -5.18 2.60 -15.62
CA GLY A 142 -4.36 3.00 -14.47
C GLY A 142 -3.37 1.91 -14.07
N ILE A 143 -2.32 2.28 -13.33
CA ILE A 143 -1.25 1.40 -12.86
C ILE A 143 -1.17 1.46 -11.34
N ASN A 144 -1.33 0.33 -10.68
CA ASN A 144 -1.10 0.15 -9.25
C ASN A 144 0.25 -0.55 -9.03
N LEU A 145 1.24 0.17 -8.51
CA LEU A 145 2.55 -0.39 -8.14
C LEU A 145 2.49 -0.98 -6.72
N GLU A 146 3.10 -2.15 -6.55
CA GLU A 146 2.95 -2.95 -5.33
C GLU A 146 4.23 -3.71 -4.98
N ASP A 147 4.56 -3.84 -3.68
CA ASP A 147 5.64 -4.70 -3.16
C ASP A 147 7.02 -4.44 -3.82
N ILE A 148 7.34 -3.17 -4.07
CA ILE A 148 8.63 -2.73 -4.64
C ILE A 148 9.49 -2.09 -3.53
N LYS A 149 10.72 -2.57 -3.36
CA LYS A 149 11.60 -2.07 -2.30
C LYS A 149 11.97 -0.60 -2.47
N ALA A 150 12.18 0.09 -1.35
CA ALA A 150 12.89 1.37 -1.34
C ALA A 150 14.41 1.17 -1.56
N PRO A 151 15.11 2.10 -2.24
CA PRO A 151 14.61 3.36 -2.79
C PRO A 151 13.98 3.27 -4.19
N ASP A 152 14.03 2.10 -4.83
CA ASP A 152 13.65 1.93 -6.24
C ASP A 152 12.19 2.30 -6.49
N CYS A 153 11.28 1.96 -5.56
CA CYS A 153 9.86 2.34 -5.65
C CYS A 153 9.63 3.84 -5.88
N PHE A 154 10.39 4.71 -5.21
CA PHE A 154 10.27 6.17 -5.36
C PHE A 154 10.66 6.62 -6.78
N ILE A 155 11.76 6.07 -7.30
CA ILE A 155 12.28 6.42 -8.63
C ILE A 155 11.31 5.90 -9.69
N ILE A 156 10.87 4.65 -9.56
CA ILE A 156 9.93 4.00 -10.48
C ILE A 156 8.62 4.77 -10.54
N GLU A 157 8.01 5.06 -9.40
CA GLU A 157 6.73 5.78 -9.34
C GLU A 157 6.86 7.18 -9.94
N GLN A 158 7.86 7.96 -9.50
CA GLN A 158 8.07 9.31 -10.01
C GLN A 158 8.21 9.31 -11.54
N ARG A 159 9.09 8.46 -12.07
CA ARG A 159 9.35 8.39 -13.51
C ARG A 159 8.14 7.92 -14.29
N LEU A 160 7.37 6.96 -13.78
CA LEU A 160 6.16 6.48 -14.46
C LEU A 160 5.06 7.56 -14.46
N ARG A 161 4.88 8.30 -13.36
CA ARG A 161 3.96 9.45 -13.30
C ARG A 161 4.32 10.56 -14.29
N GLU A 162 5.62 10.76 -14.57
CA GLU A 162 6.11 11.73 -15.55
C GLU A 162 5.96 11.25 -17.01
N LEU A 163 6.11 9.94 -17.24
CA LEU A 163 6.18 9.35 -18.58
C LEU A 163 4.83 8.89 -19.14
N MET A 164 3.84 8.63 -18.27
CA MET A 164 2.56 8.06 -18.65
C MET A 164 1.42 9.09 -18.57
N ASP A 165 0.38 8.88 -19.38
CA ASP A 165 -0.82 9.71 -19.47
C ASP A 165 -2.03 9.13 -18.69
N ILE A 166 -1.77 8.10 -17.89
CA ILE A 166 -2.73 7.40 -17.02
C ILE A 166 -2.25 7.46 -15.56
N PRO A 167 -3.14 7.35 -14.57
CA PRO A 167 -2.76 7.45 -13.18
C PRO A 167 -1.87 6.27 -12.78
N VAL A 168 -0.75 6.59 -12.14
CA VAL A 168 0.18 5.65 -11.53
C VAL A 168 0.17 5.91 -10.03
N PHE A 169 -0.02 4.86 -9.24
CA PHE A 169 -0.15 4.94 -7.78
C PHE A 169 0.60 3.79 -7.13
N HIS A 170 1.48 4.08 -6.19
CA HIS A 170 2.08 3.05 -5.35
C HIS A 170 1.29 2.85 -4.06
N ASP A 171 0.63 1.69 -3.91
CA ASP A 171 -0.29 1.47 -2.79
C ASP A 171 0.41 1.40 -1.43
N ASP A 172 1.56 0.71 -1.35
CA ASP A 172 2.31 0.62 -0.08
C ASP A 172 2.79 1.98 0.44
N GLN A 173 2.98 2.95 -0.44
CA GLN A 173 3.31 4.33 -0.08
C GLN A 173 2.05 5.10 0.30
N HIS A 174 1.27 5.47 -0.70
CA HIS A 174 0.21 6.45 -0.57
C HIS A 174 -1.04 5.85 0.06
N GLY A 175 -1.37 4.59 -0.27
CA GLY A 175 -2.51 3.88 0.34
C GLY A 175 -2.36 3.75 1.84
N THR A 176 -1.16 3.38 2.31
CA THR A 176 -0.85 3.29 3.74
C THR A 176 -0.98 4.66 4.41
N ALA A 177 -0.40 5.70 3.78
CA ALA A 177 -0.46 7.07 4.28
C ALA A 177 -1.90 7.57 4.43
N ILE A 178 -2.74 7.39 3.40
CA ILE A 178 -4.12 7.85 3.38
C ILE A 178 -4.95 7.20 4.48
N ILE A 179 -4.87 5.88 4.65
CA ILE A 179 -5.66 5.18 5.68
C ILE A 179 -5.12 5.46 7.09
N ALA A 180 -3.80 5.56 7.26
CA ALA A 180 -3.21 5.98 8.53
C ALA A 180 -3.62 7.41 8.90
N ALA A 181 -3.63 8.33 7.94
CA ALA A 181 -4.10 9.70 8.13
C ALA A 181 -5.60 9.76 8.49
N ALA A 182 -6.45 8.99 7.82
CA ALA A 182 -7.87 8.91 8.13
C ALA A 182 -8.12 8.38 9.55
N GLY A 183 -7.41 7.32 9.96
CA GLY A 183 -7.46 6.82 11.33
C GLY A 183 -6.96 7.86 12.33
N LEU A 184 -5.87 8.57 12.00
CA LEU A 184 -5.28 9.59 12.86
C LEU A 184 -6.21 10.77 13.11
N ILE A 185 -6.91 11.27 12.08
CA ILE A 185 -7.89 12.35 12.22
C ILE A 185 -8.92 11.99 13.29
N ASN A 186 -9.52 10.79 13.18
CA ASN A 186 -10.51 10.31 14.14
C ASN A 186 -9.93 10.13 15.55
N ALA A 187 -8.71 9.59 15.66
CA ALA A 187 -8.06 9.38 16.94
C ALA A 187 -7.68 10.70 17.64
N LEU A 188 -7.26 11.72 16.89
CA LEU A 188 -7.00 13.05 17.41
C LEU A 188 -8.30 13.70 17.92
N GLU A 189 -9.41 13.56 17.17
CA GLU A 189 -10.72 14.05 17.60
C GLU A 189 -11.19 13.40 18.90
N ILE A 190 -11.16 12.05 18.97
CA ILE A 190 -11.57 11.29 20.15
C ILE A 190 -10.74 11.66 21.38
N THR A 191 -9.45 11.95 21.20
CA THR A 191 -8.56 12.31 22.30
C THR A 191 -8.48 13.81 22.58
N GLY A 192 -9.20 14.64 21.81
CA GLY A 192 -9.24 16.10 21.98
C GLY A 192 -7.91 16.79 21.68
N ARG A 193 -7.10 16.23 20.76
CA ARG A 193 -5.77 16.74 20.40
C ARG A 193 -5.82 17.59 19.13
N ASP A 194 -5.02 18.66 19.12
CA ASP A 194 -4.74 19.43 17.90
C ASP A 194 -3.52 18.88 17.19
N MET A 195 -3.68 18.59 15.90
CA MET A 195 -2.65 18.16 14.96
C MET A 195 -1.38 19.01 14.99
N LYS A 196 -1.53 20.33 15.21
CA LYS A 196 -0.40 21.27 15.23
C LYS A 196 0.51 21.10 16.45
N THR A 197 -0.05 20.58 17.55
CA THR A 197 0.66 20.43 18.83
C THR A 197 0.98 18.99 19.19
N ALA A 198 0.29 18.03 18.57
CA ALA A 198 0.50 16.61 18.82
C ALA A 198 1.89 16.15 18.38
N LYS A 199 2.51 15.27 19.15
CA LYS A 199 3.82 14.68 18.87
C LYS A 199 3.67 13.28 18.27
N LEU A 200 4.19 13.10 17.06
CA LEU A 200 4.12 11.85 16.32
C LEU A 200 5.52 11.25 16.17
N VAL A 201 5.64 9.95 16.47
CA VAL A 201 6.82 9.15 16.16
C VAL A 201 6.47 8.17 15.05
N CYS A 202 7.20 8.19 13.94
CA CYS A 202 7.10 7.19 12.89
C CYS A 202 8.31 6.27 12.97
N ASN A 203 8.09 5.00 13.31
CA ASN A 203 9.13 3.97 13.33
C ASN A 203 9.09 3.16 12.04
N GLY A 204 10.07 3.40 11.17
CA GLY A 204 10.11 2.87 9.81
C GLY A 204 10.36 4.01 8.83
N ALA A 205 11.54 4.01 8.20
CA ALA A 205 11.94 5.00 7.20
C ALA A 205 12.03 4.39 5.79
N GLY A 206 11.14 3.44 5.52
CA GLY A 206 10.88 2.91 4.18
C GLY A 206 9.84 3.74 3.44
N SER A 207 9.33 3.20 2.33
CA SER A 207 8.37 3.83 1.44
C SER A 207 7.10 4.29 2.16
N ALA A 208 6.42 3.38 2.87
CA ALA A 208 5.22 3.68 3.65
C ALA A 208 5.45 4.76 4.73
N GLY A 209 6.54 4.64 5.49
CA GLY A 209 6.83 5.57 6.60
C GLY A 209 7.15 6.98 6.14
N ILE A 210 7.88 7.12 5.02
CA ILE A 210 8.15 8.42 4.41
C ILE A 210 6.84 9.05 3.91
N ALA A 211 6.01 8.29 3.17
CA ALA A 211 4.73 8.78 2.67
C ALA A 211 3.77 9.20 3.81
N CYS A 212 3.71 8.42 4.90
CA CYS A 212 2.94 8.80 6.10
C CYS A 212 3.42 10.12 6.69
N VAL A 213 4.74 10.31 6.84
CA VAL A 213 5.33 11.54 7.40
C VAL A 213 5.08 12.74 6.48
N GLU A 214 5.20 12.57 5.17
CA GLU A 214 4.91 13.62 4.19
C GLU A 214 3.44 14.05 4.26
N LEU A 215 2.51 13.09 4.24
CA LEU A 215 1.09 13.37 4.27
C LEU A 215 0.66 14.06 5.57
N VAL A 216 1.08 13.56 6.74
CA VAL A 216 0.68 14.21 8.01
C VAL A 216 1.24 15.64 8.13
N LYS A 217 2.44 15.90 7.60
CA LYS A 217 3.00 17.27 7.54
C LYS A 217 2.19 18.15 6.59
N ALA A 218 1.81 17.64 5.42
CA ALA A 218 0.95 18.36 4.47
C ALA A 218 -0.43 18.68 5.06
N MET A 219 -0.97 17.79 5.90
CA MET A 219 -2.24 18.00 6.61
C MET A 219 -2.15 19.01 7.76
N GLY A 220 -0.94 19.36 8.23
CA GLY A 220 -0.73 20.42 9.21
C GLY A 220 -0.01 20.02 10.51
N PHE A 221 0.55 18.82 10.61
CA PHE A 221 1.50 18.52 11.70
C PHE A 221 2.72 19.46 11.62
N ALA A 222 3.10 20.03 12.76
CA ALA A 222 4.33 20.82 12.83
C ALA A 222 5.55 19.91 12.52
N PRO A 223 6.41 20.23 11.54
CA PRO A 223 7.50 19.36 11.12
C PRO A 223 8.45 18.93 12.25
N GLU A 224 8.67 19.78 13.26
CA GLU A 224 9.48 19.53 14.44
C GLU A 224 8.84 18.54 15.44
N ASN A 225 7.52 18.35 15.38
CA ASN A 225 6.79 17.42 16.23
C ASN A 225 6.67 16.02 15.62
N VAL A 226 7.20 15.80 14.42
CA VAL A 226 7.20 14.51 13.73
C VAL A 226 8.61 13.93 13.71
N ILE A 227 8.85 12.89 14.51
CA ILE A 227 10.14 12.21 14.61
C ILE A 227 10.11 10.93 13.77
N LEU A 228 10.95 10.86 12.75
CA LEU A 228 11.18 9.64 11.97
C LEU A 228 12.32 8.82 12.60
N CYS A 229 12.11 7.52 12.77
CA CYS A 229 13.08 6.56 13.26
C CYS A 229 13.32 5.46 12.22
N ASP A 230 14.56 4.97 12.13
CA ASP A 230 14.92 3.78 11.36
C ASP A 230 15.74 2.80 12.19
N THR A 231 16.33 1.79 11.55
CA THR A 231 17.13 0.76 12.23
C THR A 231 18.37 1.27 12.97
N LYS A 232 18.77 2.53 12.78
CA LYS A 232 19.87 3.17 13.54
C LYS A 232 19.38 4.20 14.56
N GLY A 233 18.07 4.32 14.74
CA GLY A 233 17.45 5.28 15.67
C GLY A 233 16.89 6.51 14.96
N VAL A 234 16.88 7.64 15.65
CA VAL A 234 16.25 8.87 15.19
C VAL A 234 16.92 9.41 13.92
N VAL A 235 16.14 9.90 12.97
CA VAL A 235 16.59 10.64 11.79
C VAL A 235 16.72 12.13 12.18
N TYR A 236 17.94 12.55 12.50
CA TYR A 236 18.23 13.91 12.99
C TYR A 236 19.21 14.66 12.08
N LYS A 237 19.20 16.00 12.14
CA LYS A 237 20.14 16.85 11.38
C LYS A 237 21.59 16.58 11.79
N GLY A 238 22.43 16.28 10.80
CA GLY A 238 23.85 15.95 11.01
C GLY A 238 24.13 14.47 11.29
N ARG A 239 23.11 13.60 11.25
CA ARG A 239 23.31 12.15 11.24
C ARG A 239 24.03 11.74 9.94
N ALA A 240 25.10 10.94 10.04
CA ALA A 240 25.82 10.44 8.87
C ALA A 240 25.38 9.03 8.43
N GLU A 241 25.07 8.16 9.39
CA GLU A 241 24.82 6.74 9.11
C GLU A 241 23.40 6.49 8.57
N GLY A 242 23.29 5.77 7.45
CA GLY A 242 22.00 5.27 6.93
C GLY A 242 21.08 6.35 6.34
N MET A 243 21.59 7.55 6.08
CA MET A 243 20.87 8.66 5.46
C MET A 243 20.82 8.53 3.93
N ASN A 244 19.72 8.98 3.35
CA ASN A 244 19.52 9.16 1.91
C ASN A 244 18.71 10.43 1.66
N GLN A 245 18.50 10.80 0.40
CA GLN A 245 17.82 12.06 0.05
C GLN A 245 16.41 12.17 0.64
N TRP A 246 15.63 11.08 0.59
CA TRP A 246 14.26 11.04 1.11
C TRP A 246 14.22 11.18 2.64
N LYS A 247 15.07 10.47 3.37
CA LYS A 247 15.17 10.60 4.84
C LYS A 247 15.66 12.00 5.27
N SER A 248 16.56 12.59 4.49
CA SER A 248 17.18 13.88 4.82
C SER A 248 16.17 15.01 4.87
N ALA A 249 15.11 14.94 4.04
CA ALA A 249 14.00 15.90 4.06
C ALA A 249 13.21 15.89 5.38
N HIS A 250 13.28 14.79 6.14
CA HIS A 250 12.56 14.64 7.41
C HIS A 250 13.48 14.69 8.64
N ALA A 251 14.76 15.01 8.46
CA ALA A 251 15.69 15.16 9.56
C ALA A 251 15.38 16.40 10.40
N ILE A 252 15.12 16.20 11.69
CA ILE A 252 14.82 17.29 12.63
C ILE A 252 16.00 17.65 13.53
N GLU A 253 15.96 18.84 14.12
CA GLU A 253 16.90 19.23 15.17
C GLU A 253 16.40 18.69 16.52
N THR A 254 17.15 17.77 17.11
CA THR A 254 16.79 17.11 18.38
C THR A 254 18.03 16.49 19.02
N ASP A 255 18.02 16.33 20.34
CA ASP A 255 19.02 15.59 21.12
C ASP A 255 18.71 14.10 21.24
N LYS A 256 17.47 13.67 20.95
CA LYS A 256 17.05 12.28 20.93
C LYS A 256 17.80 11.47 19.87
N ARG A 257 18.20 10.23 20.20
CA ARG A 257 18.97 9.31 19.36
C ARG A 257 18.31 7.96 19.19
N THR A 258 17.58 7.48 20.18
CA THR A 258 16.94 6.16 20.16
C THR A 258 15.43 6.23 19.95
N LEU A 259 14.83 5.12 19.51
CA LEU A 259 13.36 5.00 19.43
C LEU A 259 12.72 5.19 20.82
N ALA A 260 13.32 4.66 21.89
CA ALA A 260 12.80 4.81 23.24
C ALA A 260 12.74 6.28 23.68
N GLU A 261 13.79 7.04 23.41
CA GLU A 261 13.80 8.48 23.67
C GLU A 261 12.76 9.21 22.82
N ALA A 262 12.59 8.85 21.55
CA ALA A 262 11.56 9.42 20.67
C ALA A 262 10.15 9.21 21.23
N MET A 263 9.86 8.00 21.69
CA MET A 263 8.57 7.56 22.24
C MET A 263 8.20 8.23 23.57
N ASP A 264 9.18 8.67 24.36
CA ASP A 264 8.94 9.35 25.64
C ASP A 264 8.13 10.64 25.44
N GLY A 265 6.92 10.64 26.02
CA GLY A 265 5.94 11.71 25.91
C GLY A 265 5.31 11.89 24.52
N ALA A 266 5.46 10.93 23.60
CA ALA A 266 4.79 10.96 22.31
C ALA A 266 3.28 10.75 22.44
N ASP A 267 2.48 11.45 21.64
CA ASP A 267 1.02 11.29 21.59
C ASP A 267 0.63 10.14 20.65
N VAL A 268 1.36 10.02 19.54
CA VAL A 268 1.06 9.11 18.44
C VAL A 268 2.32 8.33 18.09
N VAL A 269 2.18 7.03 17.84
CA VAL A 269 3.21 6.23 17.17
C VAL A 269 2.64 5.53 15.94
N PHE A 270 3.34 5.67 14.82
CA PHE A 270 3.16 4.86 13.61
C PHE A 270 4.28 3.82 13.55
N GLY A 271 3.93 2.54 13.61
CA GLY A 271 4.81 1.41 13.36
C GLY A 271 4.66 0.95 11.91
N LEU A 272 5.73 1.10 11.14
CA LEU A 272 5.86 0.68 9.74
C LEU A 272 7.21 -0.03 9.55
N SER A 273 7.46 -0.99 10.43
CA SER A 273 8.79 -1.57 10.66
C SER A 273 8.74 -3.10 10.76
N ALA A 274 8.93 -3.66 11.95
CA ALA A 274 9.04 -5.09 12.16
C ALA A 274 8.43 -5.51 13.49
N LYS A 275 8.01 -6.77 13.56
CA LYS A 275 7.50 -7.43 14.76
C LYS A 275 8.39 -7.18 15.98
N GLY A 276 7.79 -6.81 17.10
CA GLY A 276 8.47 -6.63 18.39
C GLY A 276 9.35 -5.38 18.48
N ALA A 277 9.18 -4.41 17.58
CA ALA A 277 9.95 -3.16 17.60
C ALA A 277 9.56 -2.25 18.78
N PHE A 278 8.36 -2.39 19.34
CA PHE A 278 7.90 -1.60 20.48
C PHE A 278 8.00 -2.44 21.76
N SER A 279 8.68 -1.91 22.78
CA SER A 279 8.78 -2.55 24.09
C SER A 279 7.77 -1.98 25.08
N ASP A 280 7.45 -2.74 26.13
CA ASP A 280 6.57 -2.31 27.21
C ASP A 280 6.97 -0.96 27.80
N ALA A 281 8.28 -0.74 27.95
CA ALA A 281 8.81 0.51 28.50
C ALA A 281 8.50 1.71 27.59
N MET A 282 8.58 1.54 26.27
CA MET A 282 8.21 2.58 25.30
C MET A 282 6.72 2.89 25.35
N ILE A 283 5.87 1.87 25.42
CA ILE A 283 4.41 2.06 25.50
C ILE A 283 4.01 2.74 26.82
N LYS A 284 4.70 2.42 27.93
CA LYS A 284 4.49 3.10 29.23
C LYS A 284 4.93 4.56 29.22
N SER A 285 5.97 4.92 28.46
CA SER A 285 6.51 6.29 28.43
C SER A 285 5.72 7.25 27.54
N MET A 286 4.84 6.75 26.67
CA MET A 286 3.96 7.59 25.85
C MET A 286 3.00 8.43 26.71
N ALA A 287 2.50 9.53 26.13
CA ALA A 287 1.55 10.43 26.76
C ALA A 287 0.25 9.72 27.19
N LYS A 288 -0.58 10.41 28.00
CA LYS A 288 -1.92 9.90 28.39
C LYS A 288 -2.79 9.70 27.15
N ASN A 289 -3.64 8.67 27.12
CA ASN A 289 -4.47 8.30 25.97
C ASN A 289 -3.65 8.17 24.66
N PRO A 290 -2.62 7.31 24.60
CA PRO A 290 -1.72 7.22 23.47
C PRO A 290 -2.43 6.62 22.26
N ILE A 291 -2.06 7.07 21.07
CA ILE A 291 -2.56 6.56 19.79
C ILE A 291 -1.46 5.67 19.18
N ILE A 292 -1.72 4.38 19.07
CA ILE A 292 -0.71 3.38 18.67
C ILE A 292 -1.20 2.68 17.41
N PHE A 293 -0.53 2.93 16.29
CA PHE A 293 -0.82 2.28 15.01
C PHE A 293 0.33 1.33 14.69
N ALA A 294 0.19 0.03 14.99
CA ALA A 294 1.20 -0.99 14.69
C ALA A 294 0.85 -1.73 13.39
N MET A 295 1.39 -1.25 12.27
CA MET A 295 0.94 -1.60 10.92
C MET A 295 1.87 -2.58 10.20
N ALA A 296 2.91 -3.12 10.85
CA ALA A 296 3.71 -4.19 10.26
C ALA A 296 2.85 -5.44 9.96
N ASN A 297 3.14 -6.10 8.83
CA ASN A 297 2.47 -7.32 8.37
C ASN A 297 3.50 -8.45 8.15
N PRO A 298 3.14 -9.72 8.41
CA PRO A 298 1.87 -10.19 8.95
C PRO A 298 1.74 -10.01 10.48
N ASP A 299 2.86 -9.78 11.16
CA ASP A 299 2.92 -9.61 12.61
C ASP A 299 3.21 -8.14 12.96
N PRO A 300 2.37 -7.47 13.77
CA PRO A 300 2.54 -6.07 14.13
C PRO A 300 3.74 -5.85 15.07
N GLU A 301 4.18 -4.59 15.20
CA GLU A 301 5.24 -4.19 16.14
C GLU A 301 4.95 -4.59 17.59
N ILE A 302 3.67 -4.55 17.98
CA ILE A 302 3.12 -4.97 19.27
C ILE A 302 1.65 -5.33 19.05
N THR A 303 1.13 -6.34 19.75
CA THR A 303 -0.28 -6.74 19.58
C THR A 303 -1.22 -5.92 20.48
N PRO A 304 -2.52 -5.84 20.13
CA PRO A 304 -3.52 -5.21 21.00
C PRO A 304 -3.59 -5.83 22.40
N GLU A 305 -3.38 -7.14 22.53
CA GLU A 305 -3.36 -7.85 23.83
C GLU A 305 -2.19 -7.36 24.69
N GLU A 306 -0.99 -7.31 24.12
CA GLU A 306 0.20 -6.81 24.81
C GLU A 306 0.00 -5.36 25.28
N VAL A 307 -0.57 -4.49 24.42
CA VAL A 307 -0.89 -3.11 24.80
C VAL A 307 -1.92 -3.06 25.92
N ALA A 308 -2.96 -3.91 25.89
CA ALA A 308 -4.01 -3.93 26.91
C ALA A 308 -3.52 -4.34 28.30
N GLU A 309 -2.45 -5.15 28.38
CA GLU A 309 -1.77 -5.46 29.65
C GLU A 309 -0.98 -4.27 30.21
N ILE A 310 -0.57 -3.33 29.34
CA ILE A 310 0.29 -2.19 29.67
C ILE A 310 -0.52 -0.91 29.93
N ARG A 311 -1.54 -0.66 29.12
CA ARG A 311 -2.34 0.58 29.07
C ARG A 311 -3.82 0.25 28.92
N THR A 312 -4.65 0.89 29.74
CA THR A 312 -6.12 0.83 29.63
C THR A 312 -6.71 2.01 28.88
N ASP A 313 -5.88 3.00 28.51
CA ASP A 313 -6.27 4.27 27.91
C ASP A 313 -5.85 4.41 26.44
N ALA A 314 -5.19 3.39 25.87
CA ALA A 314 -4.65 3.46 24.51
C ALA A 314 -5.74 3.27 23.43
N ILE A 315 -5.63 4.03 22.34
CA ILE A 315 -6.29 3.71 21.07
C ILE A 315 -5.31 2.88 20.25
N MET A 316 -5.69 1.64 19.94
CA MET A 316 -4.87 0.71 19.16
C MET A 316 -5.46 0.49 17.77
N ALA A 317 -4.59 0.49 16.76
CA ALA A 317 -4.91 0.13 15.38
C ALA A 317 -3.81 -0.78 14.81
N THR A 318 -4.17 -1.69 13.90
CA THR A 318 -3.20 -2.59 13.24
C THR A 318 -3.51 -2.75 11.76
N GLY A 319 -2.59 -3.35 10.99
CA GLY A 319 -2.84 -3.72 9.58
C GLY A 319 -3.76 -4.92 9.38
N ARG A 320 -4.05 -5.67 10.46
CA ARG A 320 -4.74 -6.96 10.39
C ARG A 320 -6.26 -6.82 10.42
N SER A 321 -6.93 -7.72 9.72
CA SER A 321 -8.40 -7.71 9.56
C SER A 321 -9.15 -8.36 10.72
N ASP A 322 -8.47 -9.14 11.54
CA ASP A 322 -9.04 -9.81 12.70
C ASP A 322 -9.02 -8.95 13.97
N TYR A 323 -8.34 -7.79 13.95
CA TYR A 323 -8.36 -6.81 15.03
C TYR A 323 -9.30 -5.62 14.75
N PRO A 324 -9.83 -4.96 15.81
CA PRO A 324 -10.50 -3.67 15.67
C PRO A 324 -9.58 -2.60 15.06
N ASN A 325 -10.18 -1.54 14.51
CA ASN A 325 -9.45 -0.39 13.94
C ASN A 325 -8.40 -0.79 12.91
N GLN A 326 -8.80 -1.58 11.91
CA GLN A 326 -7.91 -2.00 10.84
C GLN A 326 -7.48 -0.79 9.99
N VAL A 327 -6.18 -0.54 9.94
CA VAL A 327 -5.52 0.40 9.02
C VAL A 327 -4.96 -0.42 7.85
N ASN A 328 -5.80 -0.65 6.85
CA ASN A 328 -5.44 -1.45 5.69
C ASN A 328 -5.84 -0.75 4.40
N ASN A 329 -4.91 -0.76 3.45
CA ASN A 329 -5.00 -0.05 2.18
C ASN A 329 -6.19 -0.51 1.32
N VAL A 330 -6.78 -1.68 1.62
CA VAL A 330 -8.04 -2.15 1.01
C VAL A 330 -9.19 -1.14 1.13
N LEU A 331 -9.16 -0.26 2.14
CA LEU A 331 -10.14 0.82 2.31
C LEU A 331 -9.87 2.03 1.41
N GLY A 332 -8.73 2.07 0.73
CA GLY A 332 -8.28 3.19 -0.11
C GLY A 332 -8.23 2.84 -1.59
N PHE A 333 -7.27 2.00 -1.99
CA PHE A 333 -6.90 1.83 -3.40
C PHE A 333 -8.08 1.49 -4.34
N PRO A 334 -9.07 0.64 -4.00
CA PRO A 334 -10.15 0.34 -4.93
C PRO A 334 -10.95 1.60 -5.28
N TYR A 335 -11.22 2.44 -4.29
CA TYR A 335 -12.07 3.63 -4.44
C TYR A 335 -11.31 4.83 -5.03
N ILE A 336 -10.03 4.96 -4.72
CA ILE A 336 -9.16 5.97 -5.35
C ILE A 336 -9.13 5.75 -6.87
N PHE A 337 -8.88 4.51 -7.31
CA PHE A 337 -8.90 4.18 -8.74
C PHE A 337 -10.31 4.29 -9.33
N ARG A 338 -11.37 3.89 -8.63
CA ARG A 338 -12.75 4.10 -9.13
C ARG A 338 -12.98 5.55 -9.52
N GLY A 339 -12.68 6.47 -8.59
CA GLY A 339 -12.80 7.91 -8.83
C GLY A 339 -11.92 8.38 -9.98
N ALA A 340 -10.65 7.95 -10.02
CA ALA A 340 -9.71 8.33 -11.07
C ALA A 340 -10.17 7.85 -12.46
N LEU A 341 -10.65 6.61 -12.58
CA LEU A 341 -11.11 6.02 -13.83
C LEU A 341 -12.42 6.68 -14.31
N ASP A 342 -13.36 6.98 -13.41
CA ASP A 342 -14.65 7.59 -13.74
C ASP A 342 -14.51 8.96 -14.40
N VAL A 343 -13.48 9.72 -14.02
CA VAL A 343 -13.19 11.03 -14.59
C VAL A 343 -12.06 11.01 -15.62
N ARG A 344 -11.54 9.82 -15.96
CA ARG A 344 -10.37 9.62 -16.83
C ARG A 344 -9.19 10.50 -16.40
N ALA A 345 -8.93 10.57 -15.09
CA ALA A 345 -7.83 11.34 -14.53
C ALA A 345 -6.51 10.89 -15.15
N THR A 346 -5.62 11.83 -15.45
CA THR A 346 -4.27 11.52 -15.96
C THR A 346 -3.26 11.32 -14.83
N THR A 347 -3.62 11.64 -13.59
CA THR A 347 -2.77 11.52 -12.40
C THR A 347 -3.62 11.43 -11.13
N ILE A 348 -3.07 10.82 -10.08
CA ILE A 348 -3.60 10.89 -8.70
C ILE A 348 -2.73 11.89 -7.94
N ASN A 349 -3.29 13.05 -7.60
CA ASN A 349 -2.58 14.14 -6.93
C ASN A 349 -2.48 13.92 -5.41
N GLU A 350 -1.72 14.80 -4.75
CA GLU A 350 -1.55 14.85 -3.28
C GLU A 350 -2.86 15.15 -2.53
#